data_AF-A0A6I6ACB3-F1
#
_entry.id   AF-A0A6I6ACB3-F1
#
_cell.length_a   1.000
_cell.length_b   1.000
_cell.length_c   1.000
_cell.angle_alpha   90.00
_cell.angle_beta   90.00
_cell.angle_gamma   90.00
#
_symmetry.space_group_name_H-M   'P 1'
#
loop_
_entity.id
_entity.type
_entity.pdbx_description
1 polymer ?
#
loop_
_entity_poly.entity_id
_entity_poly.type
_entity_poly.pdbx_seq_one_letter_code
_entity_poly.pdbx_strand_id
1 'polypeptide(L)'
;MRRRGFMISIRQHGIPPGISLVEVVVAMAIATVLMGLSMTTLHTIMRAERESSEAVWLGASFQRFSRLFRDDIHAAESVQLEPEKVANPKTLVILKPGGEQITWRIEEFRIDRVVSREGKVLHEDMFYVPAGSEAHFIQQQRLNQAGISIREPGSLVLPDKESGNTPESRPRAAHELAVLSTIGRNYRLTQISFEQSEKETNQTN
;
A
#
# COMPACT_ATOMS: atom_id res chain seq x y z
N MET A 1 9.69 21.68 70.24
CA MET A 1 9.34 21.68 68.81
C MET A 1 8.36 22.81 68.53
N ARG A 2 8.73 23.82 67.71
CA ARG A 2 7.80 24.85 67.22
C ARG A 2 8.01 25.00 65.71
N ARG A 3 7.09 24.46 64.92
CA ARG A 3 7.07 24.64 63.45
C ARG A 3 6.68 26.08 63.15
N ARG A 4 7.60 26.85 62.55
CA ARG A 4 7.28 28.13 61.91
C ARG A 4 6.66 27.82 60.55
N GLY A 5 5.33 27.92 60.46
CA GLY A 5 4.65 27.91 59.18
C GLY A 5 4.85 29.24 58.48
N PHE A 6 5.47 29.23 57.30
CA PHE A 6 5.43 30.37 56.38
C PHE A 6 4.06 30.39 55.71
N MET A 7 3.27 31.40 56.00
CA MET A 7 1.97 31.62 55.38
C MET A 7 2.16 32.68 54.28
N ILE A 8 2.22 32.24 53.02
CA ILE A 8 2.27 33.15 51.88
C ILE A 8 0.83 33.61 51.61
N SER A 9 0.49 34.81 52.08
CA SER A 9 -0.76 35.49 51.73
C SER A 9 -0.58 36.21 50.40
N ILE A 10 -1.15 35.67 49.33
CA ILE A 10 -1.31 36.41 48.07
C ILE A 10 -2.50 37.35 48.27
N ARG A 11 -2.22 38.60 48.68
CA ARG A 11 -3.23 39.67 48.68
C ARG A 11 -3.61 39.99 47.24
N GLN A 12 -4.73 39.47 46.78
CA GLN A 12 -5.41 39.98 45.59
C GLN A 12 -5.94 41.40 45.92
N HIS A 13 -5.22 42.42 45.46
CA HIS A 13 -5.69 43.80 45.54
C HIS A 13 -6.80 43.97 44.49
N GLY A 14 -8.03 44.19 44.95
CA GLY A 14 -9.17 44.49 44.10
C GLY A 14 -9.00 45.86 43.45
N ILE A 15 -8.45 45.90 42.24
CA ILE A 15 -8.53 47.05 41.35
C ILE A 15 -9.92 47.00 40.71
N PRO A 16 -10.72 48.08 40.72
CA PRO A 16 -11.99 48.10 40.00
C PRO A 16 -11.71 47.84 38.50
N PRO A 17 -12.40 46.90 37.83
CA PRO A 17 -12.08 46.54 36.46
C PRO A 17 -12.54 47.64 35.51
N GLY A 18 -11.65 48.56 35.18
CA GLY A 18 -11.80 49.44 34.02
C GLY A 18 -11.26 48.71 32.80
N ILE A 19 -12.13 48.25 31.90
CA ILE A 19 -11.70 47.63 30.64
C ILE A 19 -11.15 48.74 29.75
N SER A 20 -9.82 48.77 29.61
CA SER A 20 -9.16 49.73 28.72
C SER A 20 -9.30 49.29 27.27
N LEU A 21 -9.60 50.23 26.37
CA LEU A 21 -9.69 49.98 24.93
C LEU A 21 -8.38 49.35 24.40
N VAL A 22 -7.23 49.78 24.92
CA VAL A 22 -5.92 49.23 24.55
C VAL A 22 -5.80 47.75 24.89
N GLU A 23 -6.30 47.33 26.05
CA GLU A 23 -6.25 45.94 26.50
C GLU A 23 -7.09 45.02 25.60
N VAL A 24 -8.28 45.49 25.20
CA VAL A 24 -9.15 44.77 24.25
C VAL A 24 -8.49 44.64 22.87
N VAL A 25 -7.86 45.72 22.37
CA VAL A 25 -7.17 45.71 21.06
C VAL A 25 -5.97 44.75 21.10
N VAL A 26 -5.19 44.75 22.18
CA VAL A 26 -4.06 43.82 22.34
C VAL A 26 -4.56 42.37 22.44
N ALA A 27 -5.63 42.10 23.20
CA ALA A 27 -6.23 40.77 23.28
C ALA A 27 -6.74 40.29 21.92
N MET A 28 -7.39 41.17 21.14
CA MET A 28 -7.84 40.88 19.78
C MET A 28 -6.66 40.61 18.83
N ALA A 29 -5.57 41.38 18.94
CA ALA A 29 -4.38 41.15 18.13
C ALA A 29 -3.75 39.78 18.44
N ILE A 30 -3.62 39.42 19.71
CA ILE A 30 -3.10 38.10 20.13
C ILE A 30 -4.02 36.99 19.64
N ALA A 31 -5.34 37.13 19.81
CA ALA A 31 -6.32 36.16 19.33
C ALA A 31 -6.23 35.95 17.82
N THR A 32 -6.04 37.03 17.06
CA THR A 32 -5.89 36.99 15.60
C THR A 32 -4.61 36.24 15.18
N VAL A 33 -3.49 36.50 15.87
CA VAL A 33 -2.23 35.78 15.63
C VAL A 33 -2.39 34.29 15.93
N LEU A 34 -3.00 33.95 17.07
CA LEU A 34 -3.27 32.55 17.44
C LEU A 34 -4.18 31.85 16.44
N MET A 35 -5.19 32.54 15.92
CA MET A 35 -6.08 32.01 14.89
C MET A 35 -5.33 31.78 13.57
N GLY A 36 -4.46 32.70 13.16
CA GLY A 36 -3.61 32.54 11.99
C GLY A 36 -2.67 31.34 12.10
N LEU A 37 -2.00 31.19 13.25
CA LEU A 37 -1.14 30.03 13.53
C LEU A 37 -1.95 28.74 13.46
N SER A 38 -3.11 28.69 14.11
CA SER A 38 -3.99 27.52 14.11
C SER A 38 -4.40 27.12 12.68
N MET A 39 -4.78 28.10 11.85
CA MET A 39 -5.16 27.84 10.46
C MET A 39 -3.99 27.27 9.63
N THR A 40 -2.79 27.83 9.78
CA THR A 40 -1.60 27.31 9.07
C THR A 40 -1.22 25.91 9.53
N THR A 41 -1.31 25.61 10.83
CA THR A 41 -1.07 24.26 11.35
C THR A 41 -2.10 23.27 10.83
N LEU A 42 -3.37 23.65 10.78
CA LEU A 42 -4.42 22.76 10.26
C LEU A 42 -4.24 22.51 8.76
N HIS A 43 -3.90 23.55 7.99
CA HIS A 43 -3.61 23.42 6.56
C HIS A 43 -2.42 22.50 6.28
N THR A 44 -1.34 22.62 7.06
CA THR A 44 -0.16 21.76 6.91
C THR A 44 -0.45 20.32 7.29
N ILE A 45 -1.20 20.08 8.38
CA ILE A 45 -1.62 18.74 8.79
C ILE A 45 -2.52 18.11 7.73
N MET A 46 -3.54 18.81 7.23
CA MET A 46 -4.43 18.28 6.19
C MET A 46 -3.67 17.92 4.91
N ARG A 47 -2.67 18.73 4.53
CA ARG A 47 -1.82 18.43 3.37
C ARG A 47 -0.98 17.17 3.61
N ALA A 48 -0.35 17.06 4.78
CA ALA A 48 0.43 15.89 5.15
C ALA A 48 -0.43 14.62 5.24
N GLU A 49 -1.65 14.72 5.78
CA GLU A 49 -2.60 13.62 5.87
C GLU A 49 -3.05 13.14 4.48
N ARG A 50 -3.29 14.07 3.55
CA ARG A 50 -3.66 13.72 2.18
C ARG A 50 -2.56 12.96 1.45
N GLU A 51 -1.31 13.42 1.57
CA GLU A 51 -0.13 12.76 0.99
C GLU A 51 0.12 11.38 1.63
N SER A 52 -0.09 11.26 2.95
CA SER A 52 0.08 9.97 3.66
C SER A 52 -1.05 8.98 3.37
N SER A 53 -2.28 9.45 3.22
CA SER A 53 -3.45 8.58 3.03
C SER A 53 -3.40 7.87 1.68
N GLU A 54 -2.95 8.57 0.64
CA GLU A 54 -2.80 8.00 -0.70
C GLU A 54 -1.72 6.91 -0.72
N ALA A 55 -0.58 7.15 -0.08
CA ALA A 55 0.49 6.16 0.05
C ALA A 55 0.05 4.91 0.85
N VAL A 56 -0.70 5.11 1.95
CA VAL A 56 -1.22 4.01 2.77
C VAL A 56 -2.24 3.19 2.00
N TRP A 57 -3.16 3.84 1.28
CA TRP A 57 -4.20 3.15 0.50
C TRP A 57 -3.58 2.30 -0.62
N LEU A 58 -2.61 2.86 -1.35
CA LEU A 58 -1.88 2.14 -2.39
C LEU A 58 -1.10 0.97 -1.81
N GLY A 59 -0.41 1.17 -0.68
CA GLY A 59 0.34 0.12 0.00
C GLY A 59 -0.55 -1.04 0.46
N ALA A 60 -1.70 -0.74 1.07
CA ALA A 60 -2.66 -1.75 1.51
C ALA A 60 -3.27 -2.53 0.33
N SER A 61 -3.62 -1.83 -0.75
CA SER A 61 -4.11 -2.43 -2.00
C SER A 61 -3.07 -3.38 -2.60
N PHE A 62 -1.81 -2.94 -2.68
CA PHE A 62 -0.70 -3.75 -3.19
C PHE A 62 -0.41 -4.99 -2.33
N GLN A 63 -0.48 -4.87 -1.00
CA GLN A 63 -0.33 -6.02 -0.11
C GLN A 63 -1.44 -7.07 -0.32
N ARG A 64 -2.69 -6.62 -0.44
CA ARG A 64 -3.82 -7.51 -0.74
C ARG A 64 -3.66 -8.18 -2.10
N PHE A 65 -3.28 -7.41 -3.12
CA PHE A 65 -2.94 -7.91 -4.45
C PHE A 65 -1.86 -8.99 -4.39
N SER A 66 -0.71 -8.68 -3.77
CA SER A 66 0.45 -9.58 -3.70
C SER A 66 0.09 -10.91 -3.04
N ARG A 67 -0.74 -10.85 -1.99
CA ARG A 67 -1.24 -12.06 -1.32
C ARG A 67 -2.14 -12.90 -2.22
N LEU A 68 -3.17 -12.30 -2.79
CA LEU A 68 -4.12 -13.01 -3.66
C LEU A 68 -3.43 -13.64 -4.88
N PHE A 69 -2.53 -12.87 -5.49
CA PHE A 69 -1.76 -13.33 -6.65
C PHE A 69 -0.84 -14.52 -6.30
N ARG A 70 -0.14 -14.47 -5.16
CA ARG A 70 0.66 -15.60 -4.66
C ARG A 70 -0.21 -16.83 -4.40
N ASP A 71 -1.35 -16.64 -3.74
CA ASP A 71 -2.27 -17.72 -3.40
C ASP A 71 -2.84 -18.39 -4.67
N ASP A 72 -3.18 -17.59 -5.69
CA ASP A 72 -3.64 -18.10 -6.99
C ASP A 72 -2.56 -18.90 -7.72
N ILE A 73 -1.30 -18.41 -7.76
CA ILE A 73 -0.20 -19.14 -8.38
C ILE A 73 0.14 -20.42 -7.60
N HIS A 74 0.11 -20.37 -6.27
CA HIS A 74 0.35 -21.55 -5.45
C HIS A 74 -0.72 -22.64 -5.63
N ALA A 75 -1.96 -22.24 -5.89
CA ALA A 75 -3.08 -23.16 -6.15
C ALA A 75 -3.19 -23.58 -7.63
N ALA A 76 -2.40 -22.99 -8.52
CA ALA A 76 -2.44 -23.27 -9.95
C ALA A 76 -1.97 -24.69 -10.29
N GLU A 77 -2.74 -25.38 -11.12
CA GLU A 77 -2.31 -26.60 -11.80
C GLU A 77 -1.43 -26.25 -13.01
N SER A 78 -1.86 -25.27 -13.79
CA SER A 78 -1.08 -24.73 -14.90
C SER A 78 -1.27 -23.22 -15.04
N VAL A 79 -0.28 -22.58 -15.67
CA VAL A 79 -0.22 -21.14 -15.86
C VAL A 79 0.22 -20.86 -17.29
N GLN A 80 -0.55 -20.03 -17.98
CA GLN A 80 -0.33 -19.65 -19.37
C GLN A 80 -0.27 -18.12 -19.48
N LEU A 81 0.69 -17.62 -20.26
CA LEU A 81 0.84 -16.20 -20.56
C LEU A 81 0.26 -15.89 -21.92
N GLU A 82 -0.55 -14.83 -22.01
CA GLU A 82 -1.11 -14.36 -23.26
C GLU A 82 -0.68 -12.91 -23.55
N PRO A 83 -0.08 -12.62 -24.73
CA PRO A 83 0.37 -13.57 -25.76
C PRO A 83 1.70 -14.25 -25.36
N GLU A 84 1.82 -15.56 -25.60
CA GLU A 84 2.95 -16.40 -25.17
C GLU A 84 4.32 -15.94 -25.74
N LYS A 85 4.33 -15.28 -26.91
CA LYS A 85 5.55 -14.88 -27.64
C LYS A 85 5.94 -13.40 -27.50
N VAL A 86 5.28 -12.66 -26.62
CA VAL A 86 5.57 -11.23 -26.41
C VAL A 86 6.49 -11.06 -25.21
N ALA A 87 7.47 -10.17 -25.31
CA ALA A 87 8.42 -9.90 -24.23
C ALA A 87 7.74 -9.42 -22.93
N ASN A 88 6.59 -8.75 -23.06
CA ASN A 88 5.79 -8.18 -21.96
C ASN A 88 4.33 -8.64 -22.06
N PRO A 89 4.00 -9.88 -21.67
CA PRO A 89 2.63 -10.36 -21.68
C PRO A 89 1.80 -9.62 -20.62
N LYS A 90 0.59 -9.20 -21.02
CA LYS A 90 -0.34 -8.43 -20.18
C LYS A 90 -1.50 -9.26 -19.64
N THR A 91 -1.60 -10.51 -20.07
CA THR A 91 -2.64 -11.43 -19.60
C THR A 91 -1.99 -12.70 -19.07
N LEU A 92 -2.47 -13.17 -17.93
CA LEU A 92 -2.05 -14.39 -17.27
C LEU A 92 -3.29 -15.23 -16.97
N VAL A 93 -3.34 -16.43 -17.54
CA VAL A 93 -4.41 -17.39 -17.33
C VAL A 93 -3.91 -18.49 -16.42
N ILE A 94 -4.62 -18.69 -15.32
CA ILE A 94 -4.32 -19.70 -14.30
C ILE A 94 -5.45 -20.71 -14.30
N LEU A 95 -5.13 -21.99 -14.44
CA LEU A 95 -6.07 -23.08 -14.30
C LEU A 95 -5.87 -23.74 -12.94
N LYS A 96 -6.95 -23.86 -12.17
CA LYS A 96 -6.98 -24.52 -10.86
C LYS A 96 -7.65 -25.90 -10.96
N PRO A 97 -7.32 -26.82 -10.03
CA PRO A 97 -8.03 -28.08 -9.93
C PRO A 97 -9.52 -27.84 -9.67
N GLY A 98 -10.39 -28.58 -10.35
CA GLY A 98 -11.85 -28.44 -10.22
C GLY A 98 -12.50 -27.46 -11.23
N GLY A 99 -11.81 -27.12 -12.32
CA GLY A 99 -12.39 -26.37 -13.45
C GLY A 99 -12.56 -24.87 -13.21
N GLU A 100 -11.93 -24.33 -12.16
CA GLU A 100 -11.85 -22.89 -11.91
C GLU A 100 -10.69 -22.29 -12.72
N GLN A 101 -10.98 -21.22 -13.44
CA GLN A 101 -10.03 -20.47 -14.24
C GLN A 101 -9.92 -19.05 -13.68
N ILE A 102 -8.71 -18.54 -13.55
CA ILE A 102 -8.45 -17.17 -13.12
C ILE A 102 -7.68 -16.45 -14.20
N THR A 103 -8.25 -15.35 -14.66
CA THR A 103 -7.64 -14.49 -15.66
C THR A 103 -7.22 -13.20 -15.00
N TRP A 104 -5.91 -12.98 -14.97
CA TRP A 104 -5.31 -11.72 -14.57
C TRP A 104 -5.01 -10.90 -15.82
N ARG A 105 -5.39 -9.62 -15.83
CA ARG A 105 -5.20 -8.71 -16.96
C ARG A 105 -4.63 -7.39 -16.50
N ILE A 106 -3.66 -6.87 -17.24
CA ILE A 106 -3.06 -5.56 -17.01
C ILE A 106 -3.59 -4.59 -18.08
N GLU A 107 -4.33 -3.58 -17.64
CA GLU A 107 -4.88 -2.50 -18.46
C GLU A 107 -4.28 -1.16 -18.00
N GLU A 108 -3.28 -0.65 -18.72
CA GLU A 108 -2.55 0.58 -18.40
C GLU A 108 -2.11 0.64 -16.91
N PHE A 109 -2.89 1.32 -16.07
CA PHE A 109 -2.65 1.51 -14.64
C PHE A 109 -3.59 0.70 -13.73
N ARG A 110 -4.21 -0.34 -14.28
CA ARG A 110 -5.15 -1.22 -13.58
C ARG A 110 -4.78 -2.69 -13.80
N ILE A 111 -4.98 -3.50 -12.76
CA ILE A 111 -4.82 -4.94 -12.79
C ILE A 111 -6.18 -5.54 -12.40
N ASP A 112 -6.77 -6.27 -13.34
CA ASP A 112 -8.05 -6.94 -13.16
C ASP A 112 -7.83 -8.43 -12.91
N ARG A 113 -8.60 -8.99 -11.97
CA ARG A 113 -8.63 -10.41 -11.67
C ARG A 113 -10.05 -10.92 -11.86
N VAL A 114 -10.25 -11.79 -12.82
CA VAL A 114 -11.54 -12.42 -13.09
C VAL A 114 -11.45 -13.90 -12.76
N VAL A 115 -12.26 -14.35 -11.81
CA VAL A 115 -12.42 -15.76 -11.47
C VAL A 115 -13.65 -16.30 -12.18
N SER A 116 -13.48 -17.32 -13.01
CA SER A 116 -14.55 -18.01 -13.68
C SER A 116 -14.53 -19.51 -13.37
N ARG A 117 -15.70 -20.14 -13.44
CA ARG A 117 -15.85 -21.60 -13.38
C ARG A 117 -16.87 -22.01 -14.41
N GLU A 118 -16.51 -22.97 -15.26
CA GLU A 118 -17.39 -23.44 -16.35
C GLU A 118 -17.93 -22.29 -17.23
N GLY A 119 -17.12 -21.26 -17.46
CA GLY A 119 -17.48 -20.08 -18.26
C GLY A 119 -18.33 -19.03 -17.55
N LYS A 120 -18.77 -19.25 -16.31
CA LYS A 120 -19.48 -18.26 -15.49
C LYS A 120 -18.50 -17.47 -14.63
N VAL A 121 -18.57 -16.14 -14.69
CA VAL A 121 -17.79 -15.26 -13.79
C VAL A 121 -18.35 -15.39 -12.37
N LEU A 122 -17.50 -15.81 -11.44
CA LEU A 122 -17.82 -15.94 -10.03
C LEU A 122 -17.43 -14.69 -9.24
N HIS A 123 -16.28 -14.10 -9.58
CA HIS A 123 -15.72 -12.98 -8.84
C HIS A 123 -14.83 -12.11 -9.72
N GLU A 124 -14.81 -10.81 -9.43
CA GLU A 124 -13.98 -9.83 -10.09
C GLU A 124 -13.36 -8.90 -9.05
N ASP A 125 -12.03 -8.77 -9.06
CA ASP A 125 -11.28 -7.80 -8.26
C ASP A 125 -10.55 -6.84 -9.18
N MET A 126 -10.45 -5.58 -8.75
CA MET A 126 -9.71 -4.53 -9.45
C MET A 126 -8.65 -3.94 -8.52
N PHE A 127 -7.43 -3.76 -9.04
CA PHE A 127 -6.31 -3.14 -8.34
C PHE A 127 -5.70 -2.05 -9.21
N TYR A 128 -5.23 -0.97 -8.58
CA TYR A 128 -4.62 0.16 -9.27
C TYR A 128 -3.11 0.19 -9.02
N VAL A 129 -2.35 0.50 -10.06
CA VAL A 129 -0.91 0.79 -9.97
C VAL A 129 -0.68 2.28 -10.19
N PRO A 130 0.43 2.86 -9.69
CA PRO A 130 0.72 4.28 -9.87
C PRO A 130 0.72 4.67 -11.35
N ALA A 131 0.13 5.82 -11.68
CA ALA A 131 0.12 6.33 -13.04
C ALA A 131 1.55 6.51 -13.56
N GLY A 132 1.82 6.03 -14.78
CA GLY A 132 3.15 5.98 -15.39
C GLY A 132 3.95 4.71 -15.09
N SER A 133 3.42 3.78 -14.30
CA SER A 133 4.08 2.48 -14.06
C SER A 133 3.93 1.55 -15.26
N GLU A 134 4.96 0.74 -15.51
CA GLU A 134 4.93 -0.33 -16.50
C GLU A 134 4.84 -1.68 -15.79
N ALA A 135 3.73 -2.39 -15.98
CA ALA A 135 3.51 -3.72 -15.40
C ALA A 135 3.44 -4.80 -16.49
N HIS A 136 4.08 -5.94 -16.24
CA HIS A 136 4.06 -7.10 -17.14
C HIS A 136 4.18 -8.41 -16.35
N PHE A 137 3.62 -9.49 -16.88
CA PHE A 137 3.76 -10.81 -16.29
C PHE A 137 5.06 -11.49 -16.72
N ILE A 138 5.60 -12.31 -15.83
CA ILE A 138 6.84 -13.06 -16.04
C ILE A 138 6.62 -14.53 -15.67
N GLN A 139 7.19 -15.43 -16.46
CA GLN A 139 7.19 -16.86 -16.15
C GLN A 139 8.60 -17.42 -16.32
N GLN A 140 9.11 -18.04 -15.26
CA GLN A 140 10.42 -18.67 -15.24
C GLN A 140 10.23 -20.19 -15.25
N GLN A 141 10.19 -20.76 -16.45
CA GLN A 141 9.96 -22.20 -16.66
C GLN A 141 10.98 -23.07 -15.90
N ARG A 142 12.26 -22.67 -15.87
CA ARG A 142 13.33 -23.43 -15.17
C ARG A 142 13.09 -23.57 -13.66
N LEU A 143 12.50 -22.55 -13.04
CA LEU A 143 12.24 -22.52 -11.60
C LEU A 143 10.78 -22.86 -11.27
N ASN A 144 9.95 -23.16 -12.28
CA ASN A 144 8.51 -23.34 -12.15
C ASN A 144 7.86 -22.18 -11.36
N GLN A 145 8.23 -20.95 -11.71
CA GLN A 145 7.73 -19.73 -11.07
C GLN A 145 6.96 -18.88 -12.07
N ALA A 146 5.93 -18.21 -11.58
CA ALA A 146 5.24 -17.15 -12.30
C ALA A 146 5.18 -15.90 -11.41
N GLY A 147 5.08 -14.74 -12.05
CA GLY A 147 5.11 -13.48 -11.35
C GLY A 147 4.57 -12.31 -12.15
N ILE A 148 4.54 -11.16 -11.48
CA ILE A 148 4.37 -9.85 -12.09
C ILE A 148 5.59 -8.99 -11.77
N SER A 149 6.07 -8.21 -12.73
CA SER A 149 7.03 -7.12 -12.51
C SER A 149 6.34 -5.79 -12.78
N ILE A 150 6.46 -4.87 -11.84
CA ILE A 150 5.93 -3.51 -11.89
C ILE A 150 7.11 -2.56 -11.74
N ARG A 151 7.38 -1.79 -12.78
CA ARG A 151 8.37 -0.72 -12.76
C ARG A 151 7.65 0.59 -12.48
N GLU A 152 7.93 1.21 -11.34
CA GLU A 152 7.40 2.52 -11.03
C GLU A 152 8.03 3.59 -11.95
N PRO A 153 7.28 4.63 -12.35
CA PRO A 153 7.87 5.75 -13.04
C PRO A 153 8.86 6.41 -12.07
N GLY A 154 10.11 6.59 -12.53
CA GLY A 154 11.06 7.40 -11.78
C GLY A 154 10.40 8.75 -11.48
N SER A 155 10.37 9.15 -10.21
CA SER A 155 9.72 10.40 -9.80
C SER A 155 10.29 11.55 -10.61
N LEU A 156 9.50 12.14 -11.50
CA LEU A 156 9.78 13.46 -12.06
C LEU A 156 9.75 14.41 -10.87
N VAL A 157 10.94 14.71 -10.35
CA VAL A 157 11.10 15.81 -9.40
C VAL A 157 10.62 17.05 -10.14
N LEU A 158 9.43 17.53 -9.80
CA LEU A 158 9.01 18.88 -10.15
C LEU A 158 10.13 19.79 -9.64
N PRO A 159 10.75 20.63 -10.49
CA PRO A 159 11.80 21.51 -10.03
C PRO A 159 11.20 22.40 -8.96
N ASP A 160 11.72 22.25 -7.74
CA ASP A 160 11.40 23.10 -6.61
C ASP A 160 11.81 24.53 -7.00
N LYS A 161 10.84 25.32 -7.47
CA LYS A 161 11.06 26.75 -7.69
C LYS A 161 11.18 27.35 -6.30
N GLU A 162 12.41 27.75 -5.98
CA GLU A 162 12.85 28.43 -4.76
C GLU A 162 13.37 27.55 -3.63
N SER A 163 14.50 26.89 -3.87
CA SER A 163 15.52 26.83 -2.83
C SER A 163 16.92 26.86 -3.44
N GLY A 164 17.54 28.04 -3.38
CA GLY A 164 18.96 28.18 -3.64
C GLY A 164 19.73 27.44 -2.56
N ASN A 165 20.19 26.22 -2.88
CA ASN A 165 21.46 25.61 -2.50
C ASN A 165 21.41 24.13 -2.89
N THR A 166 22.20 23.77 -3.90
CA THR A 166 22.34 22.42 -4.45
C THR A 166 22.81 21.43 -3.39
N PRO A 167 22.14 20.28 -3.29
CA PRO A 167 22.86 19.02 -3.42
C PRO A 167 22.28 18.25 -4.61
N GLU A 168 23.16 17.56 -5.33
CA GLU A 168 22.82 16.71 -6.47
C GLU A 168 21.59 15.85 -6.18
N SER A 169 20.46 16.22 -6.77
CA SER A 169 19.25 15.40 -6.81
C SER A 169 19.56 14.17 -7.66
N ARG A 170 20.20 13.15 -7.08
CA ARG A 170 20.33 11.84 -7.72
C ARG A 170 18.91 11.41 -8.10
N PRO A 171 18.64 11.08 -9.38
CA PRO A 171 17.35 10.53 -9.77
C PRO A 171 17.08 9.34 -8.86
N ARG A 172 15.96 9.38 -8.13
CA ARG A 172 15.51 8.28 -7.27
C ARG A 172 15.40 7.06 -8.20
N ALA A 173 16.24 6.05 -7.98
CA ALA A 173 16.29 4.88 -8.85
C ALA A 173 14.87 4.33 -9.01
N ALA A 174 14.45 4.05 -10.25
CA ALA A 174 13.16 3.46 -10.52
C ALA A 174 13.02 2.20 -9.66
N HIS A 175 12.00 2.15 -8.81
CA HIS A 175 11.76 0.97 -7.98
C HIS A 175 11.10 -0.08 -8.87
N GLU A 176 11.78 -1.21 -9.04
CA GLU A 176 11.20 -2.39 -9.67
C GLU A 176 10.66 -3.30 -8.57
N LEU A 177 9.35 -3.49 -8.58
CA LEU A 177 8.62 -4.35 -7.66
C LEU A 177 8.24 -5.63 -8.40
N ALA A 178 8.82 -6.76 -8.00
CA ALA A 178 8.48 -8.06 -8.56
C ALA A 178 7.80 -8.95 -7.51
N VAL A 179 6.66 -9.54 -7.87
CA VAL A 179 5.99 -10.57 -7.07
C VAL A 179 6.16 -11.90 -7.79
N LEU A 180 7.06 -12.75 -7.29
CA LEU A 180 7.34 -14.10 -7.80
C LEU A 180 6.77 -15.17 -6.86
N SER A 181 6.21 -16.23 -7.44
CA SER A 181 5.61 -17.34 -6.70
C SER A 181 5.85 -18.67 -7.42
N THR A 182 5.99 -19.76 -6.65
CA THR A 182 6.14 -21.11 -7.22
C THR A 182 4.79 -21.66 -7.66
N ILE A 183 4.69 -22.03 -8.94
CA ILE A 183 3.46 -22.58 -9.50
C ILE A 183 3.14 -23.89 -8.79
N GLY A 184 1.93 -23.96 -8.21
CA GLY A 184 1.41 -25.24 -7.76
C GLY A 184 1.91 -25.77 -6.43
N ARG A 185 2.52 -24.91 -5.63
CA ARG A 185 3.07 -25.30 -4.32
C ARG A 185 2.04 -26.00 -3.43
N ASN A 186 0.79 -25.54 -3.42
CA ASN A 186 -0.24 -26.07 -2.54
C ASN A 186 -0.71 -27.46 -2.98
N TYR A 187 -0.87 -27.70 -4.29
CA TYR A 187 -1.29 -29.02 -4.78
C TYR A 187 -0.25 -30.11 -4.55
N ARG A 188 1.05 -29.76 -4.66
CA ARG A 188 2.14 -30.74 -4.44
C ARG A 188 2.17 -31.20 -3.00
N LEU A 189 1.96 -30.28 -2.06
CA LEU A 189 1.93 -30.61 -0.64
C LEU A 189 0.72 -31.47 -0.27
N THR A 190 -0.46 -31.22 -0.85
CA THR A 190 -1.62 -32.09 -0.62
C THR A 190 -1.40 -33.49 -1.19
N GLN A 191 -0.83 -33.64 -2.40
CA GLN A 191 -0.50 -34.96 -2.95
C GLN A 191 0.45 -35.76 -2.07
N ILE A 192 1.50 -35.12 -1.53
CA ILE A 192 2.46 -35.78 -0.62
C ILE A 192 1.76 -36.25 0.67
N SER A 193 0.88 -35.42 1.25
CA SER A 193 0.12 -35.80 2.45
C SER A 193 -0.85 -36.97 2.19
N PHE A 194 -1.47 -37.02 1.01
CA PHE A 194 -2.34 -38.15 0.62
C PHE A 194 -1.54 -39.45 0.44
N GLU A 195 -0.39 -39.42 -0.27
CA GLU A 195 0.46 -40.60 -0.44
C GLU A 195 1.02 -41.14 0.89
N GLN A 196 1.30 -40.26 1.85
CA GLN A 196 1.78 -40.67 3.16
C GLN A 196 0.69 -41.38 3.98
N SER A 197 -0.57 -40.93 3.87
CA SER A 197 -1.73 -41.55 4.54
C SER A 197 -2.06 -42.95 3.99
N GLU A 198 -1.93 -43.17 2.67
CA GLU A 198 -2.12 -44.50 2.05
C GLU A 198 -1.01 -45.50 2.41
N LYS A 199 0.23 -45.02 2.64
CA LYS A 199 1.33 -45.88 3.06
C LYS A 199 1.22 -46.32 4.52
N GLU A 200 0.68 -45.48 5.39
CA GLU A 200 0.46 -45.81 6.80
C GLU A 200 -0.70 -46.79 7.00
N THR A 201 -1.75 -46.73 6.17
CA THR A 201 -2.89 -47.66 6.24
C THR A 201 -2.59 -49.05 5.68
N ASN A 202 -1.69 -49.17 4.70
CA ASN A 202 -1.29 -50.46 4.11
C ASN A 202 -0.19 -51.21 4.88
N GLN A 203 0.34 -50.67 6.00
CA GLN A 203 1.33 -51.36 6.84
C GLN A 203 0.72 -52.03 8.10
N THR A 204 -0.61 -51.99 8.25
CA THR A 204 -1.32 -52.54 9.43
C THR A 204 -2.11 -53.83 9.18
N ASN A 205 -1.87 -54.55 8.09
CA ASN A 205 -2.45 -55.89 7.85
C ASN A 205 -1.37 -56.97 7.71
#